data_AF-A0AAW2UGV1-F1
#
_entry.id   AF-A0AAW2UGV1-F1
#
_cell.length_a   1.000
_cell.length_b   1.000
_cell.length_c   1.000
_cell.angle_alpha   90.00
_cell.angle_beta   90.00
_cell.angle_gamma   90.00
#
_symmetry.space_group_name_H-M   'P 1'
#
loop_
_entity.id
_entity.type
_entity.pdbx_description
1 polymer ?
#
loop_
_entity_poly.entity_id
_entity_poly.type
_entity_poly.pdbx_seq_one_letter_code
_entity_poly.pdbx_strand_id
1 'polypeptide(L)'
;MKMLIRDLGLPLEKIDACENGCMLYRKDGIDLDYCKFCGEARDKPTSERNPNHKKTPYAILRYLPLTPRLQRLYASEATTEQIRRLPTNRRRGEIHASV
;
A
#
# COMPACT_ATOMS: atom_id res chain seq x y z
N MET A 1 -8.88 6.85 -14.40
CA MET A 1 -7.62 6.79 -13.62
C MET A 1 -6.72 5.58 -13.87
N LYS A 2 -7.21 4.40 -14.31
CA LYS A 2 -6.34 3.23 -14.58
C LYS A 2 -5.37 3.44 -15.76
N MET A 3 -5.83 4.09 -16.84
CA MET A 3 -5.02 4.35 -18.05
C MET A 3 -3.84 5.28 -17.75
N LEU A 4 -4.12 6.50 -17.25
CA LEU A 4 -3.10 7.53 -16.99
C LEU A 4 -1.93 7.05 -16.12
N ILE A 5 -2.21 6.30 -15.04
CA ILE A 5 -1.16 5.80 -14.13
C ILE A 5 -0.29 4.76 -14.84
N ARG A 6 -0.89 3.90 -15.67
CA ARG A 6 -0.18 2.89 -16.46
C ARG A 6 0.66 3.54 -17.56
N ASP A 7 0.12 4.54 -18.24
CA ASP A 7 0.78 5.23 -19.35
C ASP A 7 1.97 6.09 -18.84
N LEU A 8 1.91 6.57 -17.60
CA LEU A 8 3.02 7.24 -16.90
C LEU A 8 4.07 6.27 -16.30
N GLY A 9 3.94 4.96 -16.54
CA GLY A 9 4.88 3.95 -16.03
C GLY A 9 4.92 3.87 -14.50
N LEU A 10 3.84 4.24 -13.82
CA LEU A 10 3.73 4.20 -12.36
C LEU A 10 3.10 2.87 -11.93
N PRO A 11 3.88 1.92 -11.36
CA PRO A 11 3.36 0.62 -10.98
C PRO A 11 2.33 0.79 -9.86
N LEU A 12 1.13 0.23 -10.04
CA LEU A 12 0.07 0.28 -9.04
C LEU A 12 -0.19 -1.11 -8.47
N GLU A 13 0.10 -1.27 -7.19
CA GLU A 13 -0.22 -2.48 -6.44
C GLU A 13 -1.65 -2.39 -5.92
N LYS A 14 -2.40 -3.49 -6.02
CA LYS A 14 -3.71 -3.62 -5.40
C LYS A 14 -3.57 -4.53 -4.19
N ILE A 15 -4.06 -4.06 -3.06
CA ILE A 15 -4.04 -4.78 -1.79
C ILE A 15 -5.47 -4.81 -1.29
N ASP A 16 -5.98 -6.00 -0.99
CA ASP A 16 -7.34 -6.12 -0.46
C ASP A 16 -7.35 -5.56 0.97
N ALA A 17 -8.46 -4.93 1.34
CA ALA A 17 -8.64 -4.33 2.65
C ALA A 17 -9.94 -4.81 3.28
N CYS A 18 -9.99 -4.81 4.60
CA CYS A 18 -11.24 -4.96 5.32
C CYS A 18 -12.18 -3.80 4.96
N GLU A 19 -13.48 -4.08 4.84
CA GLU A 19 -14.50 -3.06 4.55
C GLU A 19 -14.46 -1.90 5.55
N ASN A 20 -14.28 -2.20 6.83
CA ASN A 20 -14.15 -1.21 7.91
C ASN A 20 -12.74 -0.60 8.01
N GLY A 21 -11.82 -0.95 7.13
CA GLY A 21 -10.45 -0.42 7.13
C GLY A 21 -9.55 -0.91 8.28
N CYS A 22 -9.97 -1.93 9.04
CA CYS A 22 -9.21 -2.41 10.20
C CYS A 22 -7.86 -3.03 9.84
N MET A 23 -7.76 -3.67 8.69
CA MET A 23 -6.52 -4.31 8.22
C MET A 23 -6.43 -4.41 6.70
N LEU A 24 -5.20 -4.61 6.24
CA LEU A 24 -4.86 -4.94 4.86
C LEU A 24 -4.50 -6.43 4.76
N TYR A 25 -5.03 -7.11 3.76
CA TYR A 25 -4.73 -8.51 3.46
C TYR A 25 -3.39 -8.58 2.68
N ARG A 26 -2.28 -8.30 3.38
CA ARG A 26 -0.90 -8.37 2.85
C ARG A 26 -0.01 -9.18 3.78
N LYS A 27 1.01 -9.86 3.25
CA LYS A 27 1.94 -10.72 3.98
C LYS A 27 1.18 -11.78 4.79
N ASP A 28 1.25 -11.72 6.12
CA ASP A 28 0.65 -12.67 7.07
C ASP A 28 -0.90 -12.65 7.07
N GLY A 29 -1.50 -11.75 6.29
CA GLY A 29 -2.94 -11.68 6.07
C GLY A 29 -3.42 -12.13 4.69
N ILE A 30 -2.56 -12.66 3.83
CA ILE A 30 -2.94 -13.01 2.44
C ILE A 30 -3.95 -14.16 2.38
N ASP A 31 -3.85 -15.14 3.28
CA ASP A 31 -4.69 -16.35 3.25
C ASP A 31 -5.93 -16.24 4.16
N LEU A 32 -6.17 -15.06 4.74
CA LEU A 32 -7.34 -14.83 5.58
C LEU A 32 -8.56 -14.52 4.71
N ASP A 33 -9.63 -15.26 4.95
CA ASP A 33 -10.97 -14.97 4.40
C ASP A 33 -11.75 -13.98 5.29
N TYR A 34 -11.33 -13.78 6.55
CA TYR A 34 -12.00 -12.91 7.52
C TYR A 34 -11.02 -11.96 8.21
N CYS A 35 -11.52 -10.78 8.59
CA CYS A 35 -10.76 -9.78 9.30
C CYS A 35 -10.44 -10.25 10.73
N LYS A 36 -9.15 -10.19 11.13
CA LYS A 36 -8.71 -10.54 12.49
C LYS A 36 -9.26 -9.63 13.59
N PHE A 37 -9.73 -8.43 13.25
CA PHE A 37 -10.15 -7.41 14.22
C PHE A 37 -11.68 -7.29 14.34
N CYS A 38 -12.40 -7.28 13.22
CA CYS A 38 -13.86 -7.12 13.23
C CYS A 38 -14.63 -8.37 12.80
N GLY A 39 -13.94 -9.45 12.38
CA GLY A 39 -14.57 -10.69 11.94
C GLY A 39 -15.28 -10.62 10.58
N GLU A 40 -15.30 -9.45 9.93
CA GLU A 40 -15.99 -9.26 8.66
C GLU A 40 -15.32 -10.05 7.52
N ALA A 41 -16.12 -10.51 6.56
CA ALA A 41 -15.63 -11.23 5.40
C ALA A 41 -14.76 -10.33 4.51
N ARG A 42 -13.73 -10.93 3.91
CA ARG A 42 -12.88 -10.26 2.91
C ARG A 42 -13.63 -10.00 1.62
N ASP A 43 -14.37 -10.99 1.15
CA ASP A 43 -14.98 -11.05 -0.17
C ASP A 43 -16.51 -10.94 -0.11
N LYS A 44 -17.07 -10.26 -1.10
CA LYS A 44 -18.52 -10.12 -1.28
C LYS A 44 -19.15 -11.49 -1.57
N PRO A 45 -20.38 -11.73 -1.08
CA PRO A 45 -21.11 -12.94 -1.42
C PRO A 45 -21.31 -13.02 -2.93
N THR A 46 -20.88 -14.12 -3.53
CA THR A 46 -21.08 -14.39 -4.95
C THR A 46 -22.40 -15.15 -5.13
N SER A 47 -23.30 -14.65 -5.98
CA SER A 47 -24.61 -15.26 -6.25
C SER A 47 -24.52 -16.56 -7.05
N GLU A 48 -23.40 -16.78 -7.75
CA GLU A 48 -23.17 -17.98 -8.55
C GLU A 48 -22.37 -19.01 -7.74
N ARG A 49 -22.92 -20.22 -7.58
CA ARG A 49 -22.20 -21.41 -7.07
C ARG A 49 -21.20 -21.95 -8.09
N ASN A 50 -20.52 -21.08 -8.82
CA ASN A 50 -19.50 -21.48 -9.76
C ASN A 50 -18.15 -21.46 -9.01
N PRO A 51 -17.53 -22.63 -8.75
CA PRO A 51 -16.28 -22.69 -7.98
C PRO A 51 -15.12 -21.94 -8.66
N ASN A 52 -15.25 -21.62 -9.94
CA ASN A 52 -14.27 -20.84 -10.71
C ASN A 52 -14.55 -19.33 -10.72
N HIS A 53 -15.59 -18.84 -10.06
CA HIS A 53 -15.87 -17.41 -10.02
C HIS A 53 -14.81 -16.69 -9.18
N LYS A 54 -14.25 -15.60 -9.73
CA LYS A 54 -13.23 -14.82 -9.05
C LYS A 54 -13.85 -14.09 -7.85
N LYS A 55 -13.38 -14.41 -6.64
CA LYS A 55 -13.78 -13.70 -5.42
C LYS A 55 -13.48 -12.21 -5.57
N THR A 56 -14.44 -11.38 -5.17
CA THR A 56 -14.32 -9.92 -5.24
C THR A 56 -14.28 -9.36 -3.82
N PRO A 57 -13.18 -8.70 -3.40
CA PRO A 57 -13.08 -8.14 -2.06
C PRO A 57 -14.04 -6.98 -1.85
N TYR A 58 -14.43 -6.73 -0.60
CA TYR A 58 -15.26 -5.57 -0.25
C TYR A 58 -14.54 -4.25 -0.52
N ALA A 59 -13.28 -4.14 -0.10
CA ALA A 59 -12.46 -2.96 -0.27
C ALA A 59 -11.09 -3.31 -0.89
N ILE A 60 -10.58 -2.40 -1.73
CA ILE A 60 -9.26 -2.53 -2.38
C ILE A 60 -8.49 -1.24 -2.18
N LEU A 61 -7.36 -1.32 -1.47
CA LEU A 61 -6.36 -0.27 -1.41
C LEU A 61 -5.47 -0.32 -2.65
N ARG A 62 -5.23 0.84 -3.25
CA ARG A 62 -4.31 1.00 -4.38
C ARG A 62 -3.03 1.65 -3.87
N TYR A 63 -1.96 0.88 -3.79
CA TYR A 63 -0.66 1.30 -3.29
C TYR A 63 0.30 1.60 -4.44
N LEU A 64 1.06 2.68 -4.30
CA LEU A 64 2.07 3.10 -5.26
C LEU A 64 3.44 2.99 -4.59
N PRO A 65 4.29 2.02 -5.00
CA PRO A 65 5.55 1.73 -4.33
C PRO A 65 6.43 2.96 -4.19
N LEU A 66 6.76 3.30 -2.95
CA LEU A 66 7.60 4.45 -2.64
C LEU A 66 9.07 4.16 -2.94
N THR A 67 9.54 2.95 -2.68
CA THR A 67 10.96 2.56 -2.84
C THR A 67 11.55 2.90 -4.21
N PRO A 68 10.98 2.44 -5.35
CA PRO A 68 11.56 2.75 -6.66
C PRO A 68 11.50 4.25 -6.98
N ARG A 69 10.50 4.97 -6.46
CA ARG A 69 10.40 6.42 -6.63
C ARG A 69 11.48 7.15 -5.84
N LEU A 70 11.69 6.76 -4.59
CA LEU A 70 12.75 7.31 -3.76
C LEU A 70 14.12 7.03 -4.38
N GLN A 71 14.39 5.80 -4.84
CA GLN A 71 15.64 5.49 -5.54
C GLN A 71 15.88 6.42 -6.74
N ARG A 72 14.87 6.65 -7.59
CA ARG A 72 14.98 7.59 -8.72
C ARG A 72 15.20 9.03 -8.27
N LEU A 73 14.50 9.48 -7.23
CA LEU A 73 14.65 10.83 -6.68
C LEU A 73 16.06 11.08 -6.14
N TYR A 74 16.67 10.07 -5.52
CA TYR A 74 18.02 10.16 -4.97
C TYR A 74 19.14 9.79 -5.96
N ALA A 75 18.82 9.29 -7.16
CA ALA A 75 19.80 9.01 -8.21
C ALA A 75 20.23 10.27 -8.99
N SER A 76 19.44 11.34 -8.94
CA SER A 76 19.71 12.61 -9.64
C SER A 76 20.34 13.61 -8.68
N GLU A 77 21.55 14.09 -8.97
CA GLU A 77 22.25 15.07 -8.14
C GLU A 77 21.43 16.35 -7.92
N ALA A 78 20.84 16.89 -8.99
CA ALA A 78 19.98 18.07 -8.93
C ALA A 78 18.78 17.88 -7.99
N THR A 79 18.15 16.70 -8.02
CA THR A 79 17.01 16.38 -7.15
C THR A 79 17.47 16.13 -5.71
N THR A 80 18.65 15.52 -5.52
CA THR A 80 19.21 15.25 -4.19
C THR A 80 19.55 16.53 -3.44
N GLU A 81 20.11 17.54 -4.12
CA GLU A 81 20.41 18.83 -3.50
C GLU A 81 19.14 19.54 -3.04
N GLN A 82 18.10 19.52 -3.86
CA GLN A 82 16.80 20.10 -3.50
C GLN A 82 16.21 19.38 -2.28
N ILE A 83 16.24 18.05 -2.25
CA ILE A 83 15.75 17.27 -1.10
C ILE A 83 16.55 17.54 0.18
N ARG A 84 17.88 17.64 0.10
CA ARG A 84 18.74 17.97 1.25
C ARG A 84 18.47 19.36 1.82
N ARG A 85 18.17 20.34 0.95
CA ARG A 85 17.90 21.72 1.35
C ARG A 85 16.48 21.92 1.91
N LEU A 86 15.57 20.95 1.73
CA LEU A 86 14.24 21.04 2.32
C LEU A 86 14.37 21.12 3.85
N PRO A 87 13.71 22.09 4.52
CA PRO A 87 13.71 22.16 5.97
C PRO A 87 13.00 20.92 6.51
N THR A 88 13.78 19.91 6.90
CA THR A 88 13.23 18.77 7.62
C THR A 88 12.73 19.28 8.97
N ASN A 89 11.43 19.17 9.23
CA ASN A 89 10.86 19.42 10.55
C ASN A 89 11.42 18.38 11.53
N ARG A 90 12.65 18.60 12.04
CA ARG A 90 13.23 17.85 13.15
C ARG A 90 12.39 18.15 14.39
N ARG A 91 11.40 17.30 14.68
CA ARG A 91 11.07 17.06 16.09
C ARG A 91 12.30 16.38 16.69
N ARG A 92 13.14 17.17 17.38
CA ARG A 92 14.23 16.63 18.20
C ARG A 92 13.59 15.82 19.32
N GLY A 93 13.38 14.53 19.09
CA GLY A 93 13.25 13.53 20.13
C GLY A 93 14.58 12.79 20.19
N GLU A 94 15.31 13.01 21.26
CA GLU A 94 16.59 12.38 21.55
C GLU A 94 16.40 10.86 21.61
N ILE A 95 17.01 10.12 20.68
CA ILE A 95 17.34 8.71 20.90
C ILE A 95 18.79 8.67 21.38
N HIS A 96 18.97 8.56 22.69
CA HIS A 96 20.25 8.15 23.26
C HIS A 96 20.57 6.75 22.74
N ALA A 97 21.49 6.65 21.79
CA ALA A 97 22.17 5.41 21.48
C ALA A 97 23.29 5.25 22.52
N SER A 98 23.03 4.47 23.56
CA SER A 98 24.09 3.93 24.40
C SER A 98 24.90 2.95 23.55
N VAL A 99 26.16 3.30 23.33
CA VAL A 99 27.23 2.34 23.03
C VAL A 99 27.62 1.65 24.33
#